data_AF-A0AAQ3I0C0-F1
#
_entry.id   AF-A0AAQ3I0C0-F1
#
_cell.length_a   1.000
_cell.length_b   1.000
_cell.length_c   1.000
_cell.angle_alpha   90.00
_cell.angle_beta   90.00
_cell.angle_gamma   90.00
#
_symmetry.space_group_name_H-M   'P 1'
#
loop_
_entity.id
_entity.type
_entity.pdbx_description
1 polymer ?
#
loop_
_entity_poly.entity_id
_entity_poly.type
_entity_poly.pdbx_seq_one_letter_code
_entity_poly.pdbx_strand_id
1 'polypeptide(L)'
;MFGIEALTHKKTKPHYSLEAKQEIVLYKLKTKESYREVAKKFNIIHSSTIAGWVKKYKENGILGLNNNIGRPKKIMKNSKKKPVKKKKTKITTNNEDRIKQLEEEVEYYKLEVEFWKKLNTLLTEEESTRKKQK
;
A
#
# COMPACT_ATOMS: atom_id res chain seq x y z
N MET A 1 -25.49 0.68 -20.08
CA MET A 1 -25.27 -0.16 -21.27
C MET A 1 -24.33 0.65 -22.16
N PHE A 2 -23.32 0.01 -22.74
CA PHE A 2 -22.56 0.65 -23.80
C PHE A 2 -23.38 0.43 -25.07
N GLY A 3 -23.84 1.50 -25.71
CA GLY A 3 -24.73 1.45 -26.88
C GLY A 3 -23.98 1.02 -28.15
N ILE A 4 -24.32 1.62 -29.29
CA ILE A 4 -23.68 1.35 -30.58
C ILE A 4 -22.15 1.59 -30.52
N GLU A 5 -21.69 2.47 -29.63
CA GLU A 5 -20.27 2.70 -29.35
C GLU A 5 -19.49 1.43 -28.98
N ALA A 6 -20.13 0.45 -28.32
CA ALA A 6 -19.51 -0.83 -27.98
C ALA A 6 -19.21 -1.70 -29.20
N LEU A 7 -19.96 -1.51 -30.29
CA LEU A 7 -19.80 -2.22 -31.56
C LEU A 7 -18.75 -1.55 -32.47
N THR A 8 -18.24 -0.38 -32.09
CA THR A 8 -17.22 0.32 -32.88
C THR A 8 -15.85 -0.33 -32.68
N HIS A 9 -15.18 -0.70 -33.77
CA HIS A 9 -13.84 -1.27 -33.70
C HIS A 9 -12.82 -0.19 -33.35
N LYS A 10 -12.21 -0.29 -32.15
CA LYS A 10 -11.12 0.60 -31.75
C LYS A 10 -9.80 0.15 -32.36
N LYS A 11 -9.14 1.03 -33.11
CA LYS A 11 -7.83 0.78 -33.73
C LYS A 11 -6.69 0.64 -32.71
N THR A 12 -6.84 1.20 -31.51
CA THR A 12 -5.80 1.23 -30.47
C THR A 12 -6.34 0.87 -29.10
N LYS A 13 -5.46 0.35 -28.23
CA LYS A 13 -5.80 0.04 -26.83
C LYS A 13 -5.89 1.35 -26.02
N PRO A 14 -6.89 1.50 -25.14
CA PRO A 14 -6.98 2.67 -24.27
C PRO A 14 -5.77 2.74 -23.34
N HIS A 15 -5.21 3.95 -23.20
CA HIS A 15 -4.16 4.23 -22.25
C HIS A 15 -4.77 4.66 -20.91
N TYR A 16 -4.33 4.04 -19.81
CA TYR A 16 -4.74 4.39 -18.46
C TYR A 16 -3.51 4.83 -17.67
N SER A 17 -3.57 6.02 -17.09
CA SER A 17 -2.53 6.55 -16.19
C SER A 17 -2.38 5.66 -14.95
N LEU A 18 -1.23 5.79 -14.26
CA LEU A 18 -1.00 5.05 -13.02
C LEU A 18 -2.05 5.41 -11.96
N GLU A 19 -2.32 6.70 -11.80
CA GLU A 19 -3.30 7.24 -10.85
C GLU A 19 -4.70 6.68 -11.11
N ALA A 20 -5.16 6.69 -12.36
CA ALA A 20 -6.47 6.12 -12.71
C ALA A 20 -6.54 4.62 -12.37
N LYS A 21 -5.49 3.85 -12.64
CA LYS A 21 -5.46 2.42 -12.27
C LYS A 21 -5.51 2.23 -10.76
N GLN A 22 -4.79 3.06 -10.00
CA GLN A 22 -4.78 3.00 -8.54
C GLN A 22 -6.17 3.30 -7.99
N GLU A 23 -6.81 4.37 -8.44
CA GLU A 23 -8.16 4.76 -8.02
C GLU A 23 -9.16 3.61 -8.25
N ILE A 24 -9.14 3.02 -9.44
CA ILE A 24 -10.07 1.94 -9.83
C ILE A 24 -9.85 0.68 -8.97
N VAL A 25 -8.60 0.33 -8.72
CA VAL A 25 -8.25 -0.83 -7.89
C VAL A 25 -8.63 -0.60 -6.44
N LEU A 26 -8.33 0.57 -5.88
CA LEU A 26 -8.70 0.94 -4.51
C LEU A 26 -10.21 0.96 -4.34
N TYR A 27 -10.93 1.53 -5.31
CA TYR A 27 -12.39 1.52 -5.33
C TYR A 27 -12.92 0.07 -5.29
N LYS A 28 -12.41 -0.81 -6.15
CA LYS A 28 -12.84 -2.21 -6.21
C LYS A 28 -12.52 -3.00 -4.93
N LEU A 29 -11.45 -2.66 -4.22
CA LEU A 29 -11.10 -3.27 -2.93
C LEU A 29 -11.97 -2.75 -1.79
N LYS A 30 -12.35 -1.47 -1.83
CA LYS A 30 -13.23 -0.83 -0.84
C LYS A 30 -14.69 -1.27 -0.99
N THR A 31 -15.14 -1.51 -2.22
CA THR A 31 -16.54 -1.86 -2.53
C THR A 31 -16.71 -3.36 -2.83
N LYS A 32 -17.89 -3.90 -2.52
CA LYS A 32 -18.27 -5.28 -2.86
C LYS A 32 -18.87 -5.41 -4.26
N GLU A 33 -18.78 -4.37 -5.10
CA GLU A 33 -19.32 -4.34 -6.46
C GLU A 33 -18.66 -5.38 -7.37
N SER A 34 -19.40 -5.89 -8.34
CA SER A 34 -18.83 -6.82 -9.33
C SER A 34 -17.83 -6.10 -10.24
N TYR A 35 -16.87 -6.83 -10.82
CA TYR A 35 -15.94 -6.23 -11.80
C TYR A 35 -16.65 -5.58 -12.99
N ARG A 36 -17.86 -6.05 -13.32
CA ARG A 36 -18.69 -5.50 -14.40
C ARG A 36 -19.30 -4.15 -14.01
N GLU A 37 -19.76 -4.00 -12.78
CA GLU A 37 -20.26 -2.72 -12.24
C GLU A 37 -19.15 -1.68 -12.18
N VAL A 38 -17.98 -2.05 -11.65
CA VAL A 38 -16.83 -1.15 -11.60
C VAL A 38 -16.40 -0.75 -13.01
N ALA A 39 -16.35 -1.70 -13.95
CA ALA A 39 -16.03 -1.39 -15.35
C ALA A 39 -17.03 -0.41 -15.97
N LYS A 40 -18.33 -0.56 -15.69
CA LYS A 40 -19.37 0.37 -16.14
C LYS A 40 -19.16 1.77 -15.54
N LYS A 41 -18.80 1.86 -14.25
CA LYS A 41 -18.59 3.14 -13.55
C LYS A 41 -17.39 3.92 -14.08
N PHE A 42 -16.29 3.23 -14.38
CA PHE A 42 -15.06 3.84 -14.88
C PHE A 42 -14.93 3.80 -16.42
N ASN A 43 -16.02 3.51 -17.12
CA ASN A 43 -16.07 3.43 -18.59
C ASN A 43 -15.00 2.50 -19.21
N ILE A 44 -14.71 1.38 -18.53
CA ILE A 44 -13.79 0.35 -18.98
C ILE A 44 -14.57 -0.69 -19.79
N ILE A 45 -14.07 -0.98 -20.98
CA ILE A 45 -14.71 -1.92 -21.92
C ILE A 45 -14.73 -3.35 -21.36
N HIS A 46 -13.61 -3.79 -20.76
CA HIS A 46 -13.44 -5.17 -20.29
C HIS A 46 -13.24 -5.23 -18.78
N SER A 47 -14.17 -5.87 -18.08
CA SER A 47 -14.06 -6.14 -16.63
C SER A 47 -12.82 -6.97 -16.26
N SER A 48 -12.34 -7.83 -17.17
CA SER A 48 -11.11 -8.61 -17.02
C SER A 48 -9.85 -7.75 -16.87
N THR A 49 -9.86 -6.53 -17.41
CA THR A 49 -8.74 -5.58 -17.27
C THR A 49 -8.57 -5.15 -15.81
N ILE A 50 -9.68 -4.91 -15.12
CA ILE A 50 -9.71 -4.56 -13.70
C ILE A 50 -9.24 -5.73 -12.85
N ALA A 51 -9.71 -6.95 -13.15
CA ALA A 51 -9.28 -8.15 -12.44
C ALA A 51 -7.74 -8.36 -12.53
N GLY A 52 -7.16 -8.12 -13.72
CA GLY A 52 -5.72 -8.16 -13.92
C GLY A 52 -4.96 -7.10 -13.09
N TRP A 53 -5.49 -5.88 -12.99
CA TRP A 53 -4.88 -4.83 -12.16
C TRP A 53 -4.97 -5.15 -10.67
N VAL A 54 -6.12 -5.62 -10.18
CA VAL A 54 -6.30 -6.03 -8.79
C VAL A 54 -5.33 -7.15 -8.42
N LYS A 55 -5.15 -8.15 -9.29
CA LYS A 55 -4.18 -9.22 -9.07
C LYS A 55 -2.75 -8.67 -8.92
N LYS A 56 -2.30 -7.85 -9.87
CA LYS A 56 -0.96 -7.24 -9.83
C LYS A 56 -0.75 -6.36 -8.60
N TYR A 57 -1.78 -5.64 -8.19
CA TYR A 57 -1.74 -4.80 -6.99
C TYR A 57 -1.64 -5.63 -5.71
N LYS A 58 -2.33 -6.77 -5.62
CA LYS A 58 -2.20 -7.68 -4.47
C LYS A 58 -0.80 -8.29 -4.37
N GLU A 59 -0.17 -8.60 -5.50
CA GLU A 59 1.16 -9.23 -5.53
C GLU A 59 2.30 -8.24 -5.28
N ASN A 60 2.25 -7.05 -5.89
CA ASN A 60 3.39 -6.12 -5.94
C ASN A 60 3.03 -4.68 -5.52
N GLY A 61 1.83 -4.47 -4.96
CA GLY A 61 1.34 -3.15 -4.58
C GLY A 61 1.26 -2.17 -5.76
N ILE A 62 1.55 -0.90 -5.49
CA ILE A 62 1.58 0.18 -6.49
C ILE A 62 2.57 -0.11 -7.62
N LEU A 63 3.71 -0.73 -7.32
CA LEU A 63 4.74 -1.06 -8.32
C LEU A 63 4.21 -2.06 -9.36
N GLY A 64 3.26 -2.93 -8.98
CA GLY A 64 2.61 -3.86 -9.90
C GLY A 64 1.69 -3.19 -10.93
N LEU A 65 1.16 -2.01 -10.62
CA LEU A 65 0.31 -1.23 -11.55
C LEU A 65 1.12 -0.41 -12.55
N ASN A 66 2.39 -0.15 -12.23
CA ASN A 66 3.32 0.50 -13.11
C ASN A 66 3.82 -0.49 -14.17
N ASN A 67 3.12 -0.53 -15.31
CA ASN A 67 3.56 -1.33 -16.45
C ASN A 67 4.82 -0.67 -17.03
N ASN A 68 5.99 -1.32 -16.91
CA ASN A 68 7.07 -1.07 -17.85
C ASN A 68 6.60 -1.54 -19.24
N ILE A 69 6.16 -0.60 -20.07
CA ILE A 69 5.67 -0.89 -21.41
C ILE A 69 6.86 -1.37 -22.26
N GLY A 70 6.79 -2.62 -22.73
CA GLY A 70 7.73 -3.18 -23.70
C GLY A 70 8.56 -4.36 -23.19
N ARG A 71 9.34 -4.95 -24.10
CA ARG A 71 10.31 -5.99 -23.77
C ARG A 71 11.37 -5.38 -22.84
N PRO A 72 11.72 -6.01 -21.70
CA PRO A 72 12.86 -5.55 -20.91
C PRO A 72 14.08 -5.46 -21.84
N LYS A 73 14.81 -4.33 -21.79
CA LYS A 73 15.99 -4.11 -22.63
C LYS A 73 16.92 -5.32 -22.49
N LYS A 74 17.25 -5.98 -23.60
CA LYS A 74 18.23 -7.07 -23.62
C LYS A 74 19.56 -6.49 -23.15
N ILE A 75 19.95 -6.82 -21.92
CA ILE A 75 21.27 -6.46 -21.41
C ILE A 75 22.27 -7.37 -22.12
N MET A 76 22.89 -6.89 -23.20
CA MET A 76 24.09 -7.53 -23.73
C MET A 76 25.17 -7.41 -22.65
N LYS A 77 25.62 -8.54 -22.10
CA LYS A 77 26.73 -8.59 -21.14
C LYS A 77 28.03 -8.28 -21.90
N ASN A 78 28.32 -7.01 -22.18
CA ASN A 78 29.66 -6.63 -22.62
C ASN A 78 30.59 -6.73 -21.41
N SER A 79 31.49 -7.71 -21.43
CA SER A 79 32.42 -8.10 -20.36
C SER A 79 33.58 -7.11 -20.12
N LYS A 80 33.38 -5.81 -20.33
CA LYS A 80 34.40 -4.77 -20.07
C LYS A 80 33.88 -3.53 -19.34
N LYS A 81 32.84 -3.68 -18.52
CA LYS A 81 32.53 -2.71 -17.47
C LYS A 81 32.42 -3.45 -16.15
N LYS A 82 33.31 -3.11 -15.20
CA LYS A 82 33.18 -3.51 -13.79
C LYS A 82 31.71 -3.37 -13.38
N PRO A 83 31.15 -4.32 -12.61
CA PRO A 83 29.75 -4.27 -12.26
C PRO A 83 29.51 -2.99 -11.46
N VAL A 84 28.92 -1.98 -12.10
CA VAL A 84 28.27 -0.90 -11.37
C VAL A 84 27.11 -1.58 -10.68
N LYS A 85 27.33 -1.97 -9.42
CA LYS A 85 26.30 -2.44 -8.51
C LYS A 85 25.17 -1.41 -8.60
N LYS A 86 24.07 -1.77 -9.26
CA LYS A 86 22.81 -1.05 -9.11
C LYS A 86 22.57 -1.04 -7.61
N LYS A 87 22.62 0.15 -6.98
CA LYS A 87 22.46 0.32 -5.54
C LYS A 87 21.06 -0.18 -5.14
N LYS A 88 20.96 -1.46 -4.84
CA LYS A 88 19.84 -2.12 -4.14
C LYS A 88 20.09 -2.10 -2.62
N THR A 89 20.77 -1.08 -2.09
CA THR A 89 21.38 -1.15 -0.74
C THR A 89 21.31 0.18 0.02
N LYS A 90 20.20 0.93 -0.09
CA LYS A 90 19.94 2.08 0.81
C LYS A 90 18.51 2.17 1.35
N ILE A 91 17.54 1.45 0.78
CA ILE A 91 16.14 1.48 1.25
C ILE A 91 15.94 0.50 2.42
N THR A 92 16.59 -0.66 2.39
CA THR A 92 16.46 -1.67 3.48
C THR A 92 17.04 -1.17 4.79
N THR A 93 18.22 -0.54 4.78
CA THR A 93 18.84 0.05 5.97
C THR A 93 17.96 1.13 6.59
N ASN A 94 17.36 2.00 5.77
CA ASN A 94 16.45 3.04 6.26
C ASN A 94 15.20 2.44 6.93
N ASN A 95 14.62 1.39 6.34
CA ASN A 95 13.45 0.74 6.93
C ASN A 95 13.79 0.02 8.24
N GLU A 96 14.92 -0.68 8.31
CA GLU A 96 15.37 -1.39 9.53
C GLU A 96 15.65 -0.39 10.66
N ASP A 97 16.38 0.69 10.38
CA ASP A 97 16.65 1.75 11.36
C ASP A 97 15.36 2.42 11.84
N ARG A 98 14.42 2.67 10.91
CA ARG A 98 13.12 3.26 11.25
C ARG A 98 12.25 2.32 12.09
N ILE A 99 12.27 1.02 11.79
CA ILE A 99 11.57 0.01 12.60
C ILE A 99 12.12 0.01 14.02
N LYS A 100 13.46 -0.01 14.17
CA LYS A 100 14.11 0.02 15.47
C LYS A 100 13.76 1.28 16.28
N GLN A 101 13.80 2.46 15.65
CA GLN A 101 13.40 3.71 16.30
C GLN A 101 11.94 3.69 16.79
N LEU A 102 11.04 3.14 15.97
CA LEU A 102 9.63 3.02 16.33
C LEU A 102 9.41 2.03 17.48
N GLU A 103 10.18 0.95 17.53
CA GLU A 103 10.13 -0.02 18.62
C GLU A 103 10.59 0.59 19.96
N GLU A 104 11.70 1.33 19.95
CA GLU A 104 12.21 2.06 21.12
C GLU A 104 11.19 3.11 21.62
N GLU A 105 10.56 3.86 20.70
CA GLU A 105 9.53 4.85 21.03
C GLU A 105 8.27 4.19 21.63
N VAL A 106 7.85 3.04 21.10
CA VAL A 106 6.73 2.26 21.65
C VAL A 106 7.04 1.73 23.05
N GLU A 107 8.27 1.27 23.29
CA GLU A 107 8.70 0.81 24.61
C GLU A 107 8.70 1.96 25.62
N TYR A 108 9.25 3.12 25.25
CA TYR A 108 9.23 4.32 26.06
C TYR A 108 7.80 4.74 26.45
N TYR A 109 6.87 4.81 25.48
CA TYR A 109 5.49 5.17 25.77
C TYR A 109 4.76 4.14 26.65
N LYS A 110 5.11 2.85 26.55
CA LYS A 110 4.56 1.82 27.45
C LYS A 110 5.05 2.03 28.88
N LEU A 111 6.34 2.29 29.07
CA LEU A 111 6.91 2.58 30.39
C LEU A 111 6.27 3.82 31.01
N GLU A 112 6.10 4.90 30.24
CA GLU A 112 5.43 6.12 30.69
C GLU A 112 3.99 5.83 31.14
N VAL A 113 3.23 5.08 30.34
CA VAL A 113 1.86 4.67 30.68
C VAL A 113 1.82 3.79 31.93
N GLU A 114 2.75 2.86 32.09
CA GLU A 114 2.85 2.01 33.29
C GLU A 114 3.19 2.83 34.54
N PHE A 115 4.10 3.79 34.41
CA PHE A 115 4.45 4.70 35.49
C PHE A 115 3.23 5.51 35.95
N TRP A 116 2.51 6.15 35.02
CA TRP A 116 1.31 6.92 35.35
C TRP A 116 0.21 6.05 35.97
N LYS A 117 0.03 4.82 35.48
CA LYS A 117 -0.91 3.86 36.10
C LYS A 117 -0.51 3.56 37.54
N LYS A 118 0.77 3.27 37.81
CA LYS A 118 1.25 2.96 39.15
C LYS A 118 1.09 4.16 40.10
N LEU A 119 1.43 5.36 39.64
CA LEU A 119 1.27 6.59 40.41
C LEU A 119 -0.20 6.84 40.77
N ASN A 120 -1.11 6.67 39.80
CA ASN A 120 -2.53 6.83 40.04
C ASN A 120 -3.09 5.76 41.00
N THR A 121 -2.62 4.52 40.93
CA THR A 121 -3.02 3.48 41.90
C THR A 121 -2.61 3.84 43.32
N LEU A 122 -1.40 4.37 43.53
CA LEU A 122 -0.94 4.76 44.87
C LEU A 122 -1.74 5.94 45.42
N LEU A 123 -1.98 6.96 44.60
CA LEU A 123 -2.81 8.12 44.99
C LEU A 123 -4.22 7.69 45.40
N THR A 124 -4.86 6.83 44.60
CA THR A 124 -6.21 6.34 44.91
C THR A 124 -6.24 5.45 46.16
N GLU A 125 -5.23 4.61 46.37
CA GLU A 125 -5.07 3.83 47.61
C GLU A 125 -4.92 4.76 48.83
N GLU A 126 -4.06 5.78 48.78
CA GLU A 126 -3.88 6.74 49.87
C GLU A 126 -5.15 7.56 50.16
N GLU A 127 -5.88 8.01 49.14
CA GLU A 127 -7.15 8.72 49.33
C GLU A 127 -8.19 7.82 50.00
N SER A 128 -8.22 6.53 49.63
CA SER A 128 -9.14 5.56 50.22
C SER A 128 -8.80 5.25 51.69
N THR A 129 -7.51 5.18 52.05
CA THR A 129 -7.07 4.93 53.43
C THR A 129 -7.29 6.16 54.32
N ARG A 130 -6.97 7.37 53.83
CA ARG A 130 -7.24 8.63 54.54
C ARG A 130 -8.73 8.86 54.81
N LYS A 131 -9.62 8.50 53.88
CA LYS A 131 -11.08 8.61 54.07
C LYS A 131 -11.63 7.62 55.10
N LYS A 132 -11.00 6.46 55.30
CA LYS A 132 -11.42 5.47 56.31
C LYS A 132 -10.95 5.80 57.74
N GLN A 133 -9.96 6.69 57.88
CA GLN A 133 -9.42 7.12 59.16
C GLN A 133 -10.11 8.37 59.73
N LYS A 134 -11.04 8.97 58.98
CA LYS A 134 -11.94 10.04 59.45
C LYS A 134 -13.31 9.46 59.75
#